data_AF-A0A0T9Q3K0-F1
#
_entry.id   AF-A0A0T9Q3K0-F1
#
_cell.length_a   1.000
_cell.length_b   1.000
_cell.length_c   1.000
_cell.angle_alpha   90.00
_cell.angle_beta   90.00
_cell.angle_gamma   90.00
#
_symmetry.space_group_name_H-M   'P 1'
#
loop_
_entity.id
_entity.type
_entity.pdbx_description
1 polymer ?
#
loop_
_entity_poly.entity_id
_entity_poly.type
_entity_poly.pdbx_seq_one_letter_code
_entity_poly.pdbx_strand_id
1 'polypeptide(L)' 'MRYFNPTTKTEYIVGMHDVSECTELPDDNWFFTTSRIPEGKELSVNDKGEPVLIDSQPNHL' A
#
# COMPACT_ATOMS: atom_id res chain seq x y z
N MET A 1 7.48 6.97 -11.13
CA MET A 1 7.63 6.02 -10.01
C MET A 1 7.30 6.73 -8.71
N ARG A 2 6.62 6.04 -7.79
CA ARG A 2 6.22 6.53 -6.46
C ARG A 2 6.57 5.48 -5.41
N TYR A 3 6.75 5.91 -4.17
CA TYR A 3 7.28 5.05 -3.10
C TYR A 3 6.19 4.67 -2.11
N PHE A 4 5.95 3.37 -1.98
CA PHE A 4 5.06 2.79 -0.97
C PHE A 4 5.89 2.30 0.21
N ASN A 5 5.53 2.72 1.43
CA ASN A 5 6.14 2.20 2.64
C ASN A 5 5.38 0.95 3.12
N PRO A 6 5.99 -0.25 3.10
CA PRO A 6 5.32 -1.49 3.49
C PRO A 6 5.00 -1.59 4.98
N THR A 7 5.71 -0.86 5.84
CA THR A 7 5.48 -0.87 7.29
C THR A 7 4.30 0.01 7.68
N THR A 8 4.27 1.25 7.20
CA THR A 8 3.19 2.20 7.53
C THR A 8 1.99 2.06 6.61
N LYS A 9 2.14 1.33 5.48
CA LYS A 9 1.14 1.18 4.42
C LYS A 9 0.69 2.53 3.83
N THR A 10 1.62 3.47 3.69
CA THR A 10 1.37 4.82 3.15
C THR A 10 2.33 5.15 2.02
N GLU A 11 2.01 6.19 1.24
CA GLU A 11 2.97 6.78 0.31
C GLU A 11 4.03 7.59 1.07
N TYR A 12 5.28 7.45 0.65
CA TYR A 12 6.40 8.29 1.07
C TYR A 12 6.84 9.20 -0.09
N ILE A 13 7.03 10.49 0.22
CA ILE A 13 7.41 11.53 -0.74
C ILE A 13 8.92 11.80 -0.69
N VAL A 14 9.58 11.73 -1.85
CA VAL A 14 11.01 12.04 -2.01
C VAL A 14 11.31 13.46 -1.57
N GLY A 15 12.38 13.63 -0.79
CA GLY A 15 12.78 14.92 -0.22
C GLY A 15 12.03 15.31 1.05
N MET A 16 11.01 14.55 1.45
CA MET A 16 10.31 14.70 2.73
C MET A 16 10.52 13.50 3.66
N HIS A 17 10.57 12.28 3.10
CA HIS A 17 10.74 11.04 3.85
C HIS A 17 11.99 10.29 3.38
N ASP A 18 12.54 9.44 4.25
CA ASP A 18 13.54 8.45 3.87
C ASP A 18 12.85 7.30 3.14
N VAL A 19 13.21 7.11 1.86
CA VAL A 19 12.60 6.10 0.97
C VAL A 19 13.42 4.82 0.83
N SER A 20 14.51 4.67 1.61
CA SER A 20 15.40 3.49 1.53
C SER A 20 14.68 2.15 1.77
N GLU A 21 13.70 2.14 2.66
CA GLU A 21 12.88 0.97 3.01
C GLU A 21 11.54 0.92 2.25
N CYS A 22 11.37 1.74 1.21
CA CYS A 22 10.14 1.79 0.42
C CYS A 22 10.21 0.91 -0.84
N THR A 23 9.06 0.39 -1.22
CA THR A 23 8.86 -0.30 -2.50
C THR A 23 8.55 0.73 -3.57
N GLU A 24 9.38 0.77 -4.61
CA GLU A 24 9.17 1.61 -5.78
C GLU A 24 8.11 0.98 -6.70
N LEU A 25 7.10 1.75 -7.05
CA LEU A 25 5.96 1.31 -7.85
C LEU A 25 5.70 2.29 -9.01
N PRO A 26 5.07 1.83 -10.09
CA PRO A 26 4.51 2.71 -11.12
C PRO A 26 3.58 3.76 -10.51
N ASP A 27 3.59 4.97 -11.06
CA ASP A 27 2.76 6.07 -10.59
C ASP A 27 1.26 5.86 -10.84
N ASP A 28 0.92 5.00 -11.81
CA ASP A 28 -0.43 4.53 -12.12
C ASP A 28 -0.87 3.30 -11.30
N ASN A 29 -0.02 2.82 -10.38
CA ASN A 29 -0.38 1.70 -9.50
C ASN A 29 -1.66 2.05 -8.69
N TRP A 30 -2.57 1.07 -8.60
CA TRP A 30 -3.89 1.23 -7.98
C TRP A 30 -3.83 1.84 -6.57
N PHE A 31 -2.77 1.56 -5.81
CA PHE A 31 -2.57 2.09 -4.46
C PHE A 31 -2.56 3.63 -4.43
N PHE A 32 -2.00 4.26 -5.46
CA PHE A 32 -1.89 5.72 -5.52
C PHE A 32 -3.03 6.42 -6.25
N THR A 33 -3.79 5.68 -7.06
CA THR A 33 -4.85 6.22 -7.92
C THR A 33 -6.25 6.01 -7.33
N THR A 34 -6.39 5.07 -6.39
CA THR A 34 -7.68 4.77 -5.74
C THR A 34 -7.86 5.59 -4.46
N SER A 35 -9.04 6.18 -4.26
CA SER A 35 -9.36 6.98 -3.08
C SER A 35 -9.88 6.19 -1.87
N ARG A 36 -10.21 4.90 -2.06
CA ARG A 36 -10.77 4.02 -1.01
C ARG A 36 -10.44 2.56 -1.25
N ILE A 37 -10.26 1.81 -0.18
CA ILE A 37 -10.20 0.35 -0.24
C ILE A 37 -11.61 -0.20 -0.52
N PRO A 38 -11.78 -1.17 -1.43
CA PRO A 38 -13.09 -1.78 -1.68
C PRO A 38 -13.71 -2.39 -0.42
N GLU A 39 -15.04 -2.42 -0.35
CA GLU A 39 -15.75 -3.09 0.75
C GLU A 39 -15.39 -4.59 0.80
N GLY A 40 -15.23 -5.12 2.00
CA GLY A 40 -14.81 -6.51 2.20
C GLY A 40 -13.33 -6.78 1.91
N LYS A 41 -12.53 -5.73 1.64
CA LYS A 41 -11.10 -5.83 1.43
C LYS A 41 -10.31 -5.08 2.51
N GLU A 42 -9.07 -5.52 2.72
CA GLU A 42 -8.08 -4.84 3.54
C GLU A 42 -6.78 -4.65 2.75
N LEU A 43 -6.11 -3.51 2.97
CA LEU A 43 -4.76 -3.27 2.49
C LEU A 43 -3.75 -4.08 3.29
N SER A 44 -3.00 -4.93 2.60
CA SER A 44 -1.90 -5.71 3.15
C SER A 44 -0.65 -5.57 2.28
N VAL A 45 0.41 -6.29 2.65
CA VAL A 45 1.70 -6.27 1.97
C VAL A 45 2.12 -7.70 1.68
N ASN A 46 2.57 -7.97 0.45
CA ASN A 46 3.08 -9.28 0.06
C ASN A 46 4.56 -9.47 0.43
N ASP A 47 5.12 -10.65 0.15
CA ASP A 47 6.52 -10.98 0.46
C ASP A 47 7.56 -10.10 -0.28
N LYS A 48 7.14 -9.34 -1.28
CA LYS A 48 7.97 -8.39 -2.03
C LYS A 48 7.88 -6.96 -1.50
N GLY A 49 7.08 -6.71 -0.46
CA GLY A 49 6.85 -5.35 0.05
C GLY A 49 5.84 -4.55 -0.78
N GLU A 50 5.12 -5.18 -1.72
CA GLU A 50 4.15 -4.49 -2.57
C GLU A 50 2.75 -4.48 -1.92
N PRO A 51 1.94 -3.43 -2.15
CA PRO A 51 0.58 -3.35 -1.64
C PRO A 51 -0.31 -4.38 -2.34
N VAL A 52 -1.09 -5.13 -1.56
CA VAL A 52 -2.10 -6.08 -2.04
C VAL A 52 -3.41 -5.90 -1.30
N LEU A 53 -4.51 -6.30 -1.93
CA LEU A 53 -5.83 -6.38 -1.29
C LEU A 53 -6.11 -7.83 -0.87
N ILE A 54 -6.36 -8.03 0.41
CA ILE A 54 -6.81 -9.32 0.96
C ILE A 54 -8.28 -9.22 1.37
N ASP A 55 -8.96 -10.36 1.50
CA ASP A 55 -10.31 -10.38 2.05
C ASP A 55 -10.26 -10.00 3.52
N SER A 56 -11.08 -9.02 3.91
CA SER A 56 -11.28 -8.73 5.33
C SER A 56 -11.99 -9.95 5.93
N GLN A 57 -11.37 -10.60 6.92
CA GLN A 57 -12.01 -11.70 7.64
C GLN A 57 -13.40 -11.24 8.14
N PRO A 58 -14.46 -12.06 8.03
CA PRO A 58 -15.72 -11.72 8.66
C PRO A 58 -15.45 -11.60 10.16
N ASN A 59 -15.68 -10.41 10.72
CA ASN A 59 -15.66 -10.23 12.16
C ASN A 59 -16.62 -11.26 12.78
N HIS A 60 -16.07 -12.26 13.48
CA HIS A 60 -16.85 -13.07 14.41
C HIS A 60 -17.21 -12.17 15.60
N LEU A 61 -18.33 -11.44 15.48
CA LEU A 61 -19.04 -10.79 16.57
C LEU A 61 -20.37 -11.51 16.80
#